data_AF-A0A1I7UKL7-F1
#
_entry.id   AF-A0A1I7UKL7-F1
#
_cell.length_a   1.000
_cell.length_b   1.000
_cell.length_c   1.000
_cell.angle_alpha   90.00
_cell.angle_beta   90.00
_cell.angle_gamma   90.00
#
_symmetry.space_group_name_H-M   'P 1'
#
loop_
_entity.id
_entity.type
_entity.pdbx_description
1 polymer ?
#
loop_
_entity_poly.entity_id
_entity_poly.type
_entity_poly.pdbx_seq_one_letter_code
_entity_poly.pdbx_strand_id
1 'polypeptide(L)'
;MGMFAPKKNRDCGCTVDVDEYFRMSGENSYEEDENSFFYVDKSVSSNAEIQNQNTLIAKSLAQKTSESASGSNTLNQGQKSALESQKTAESAKKASESAQKTLTQGQKSALETQKSAETANKASESSQKTLTQGQQSALEAQKSAETSKKASESALKASESSLKTSSGQVDSSIKSHQAAVEKAQKETREFIRGSSGSQNSQNAQNTQKSSGILTSESDQKTSGTQNSESSNLSSGVLKITELYAKNTGNCEDGWRSFQRPSGEWCMKVFYETSIIQSAAEKRCEAQGAVLSGLQNQIESQFVFSTVTAQIYPDTGSIWVGLKRRKECLNVGWTANCTAYTSFEWTDNSATGTDGYNWACNQPDNARERSQHCVTLTASGAGNVMGFQTGLMDDVGCDFDYIKQNRKPRDIKAFVCGKKAKH
;
A
#
# COMPACT_ATOMS: atom_id res chain seq x y z
N MET A 1 -30.49 -19.91 36.41
CA MET A 1 -30.29 -20.31 35.00
C MET A 1 -31.05 -19.34 34.12
N GLY A 2 -30.39 -18.67 33.17
CA GLY A 2 -31.04 -17.85 32.15
C GLY A 2 -30.73 -18.44 30.78
N MET A 3 -31.74 -18.73 29.98
CA MET A 3 -31.55 -19.42 28.69
C MET A 3 -31.08 -18.44 27.61
N PHE A 4 -30.00 -18.78 26.91
CA PHE A 4 -29.60 -18.09 25.69
C PHE A 4 -30.52 -18.48 24.54
N ALA A 5 -31.23 -17.52 23.95
CA ALA A 5 -31.86 -17.70 22.65
C ALA A 5 -30.79 -17.66 21.54
N PRO A 6 -30.80 -18.57 20.56
CA PRO A 6 -29.83 -18.55 19.47
C PRO A 6 -30.07 -17.35 18.55
N LYS A 7 -29.03 -16.54 18.32
CA LYS A 7 -29.07 -15.52 17.27
C LYS A 7 -29.13 -16.23 15.92
N LYS A 8 -30.14 -15.93 15.10
CA LYS A 8 -30.25 -16.45 13.73
C LYS A 8 -28.99 -16.12 12.94
N ASN A 9 -28.43 -17.10 12.25
CA ASN A 9 -27.52 -16.84 11.14
C ASN A 9 -28.23 -15.93 10.14
N ARG A 10 -27.53 -14.91 9.64
CA ARG A 10 -27.89 -14.25 8.39
C ARG A 10 -26.95 -14.81 7.35
N ASP A 11 -27.46 -15.62 6.43
CA ASP A 11 -26.71 -15.93 5.22
C ASP A 11 -26.46 -14.64 4.46
N CYS A 12 -25.20 -14.32 4.24
CA CYS A 12 -24.77 -13.15 3.47
C CYS A 12 -24.87 -13.46 1.97
N GLY A 13 -26.09 -13.78 1.53
CA GLY A 13 -26.39 -14.16 0.16
C GLY A 13 -26.18 -12.99 -0.79
N CYS A 14 -25.03 -12.96 -1.46
CA CYS A 14 -24.81 -12.15 -2.67
C CYS A 14 -25.41 -12.87 -3.88
N THR A 15 -26.70 -13.18 -3.82
CA THR A 15 -27.47 -13.61 -5.00
C THR A 15 -27.70 -12.39 -5.86
N VAL A 16 -27.24 -12.44 -7.11
CA VAL A 16 -27.68 -11.49 -8.14
C VAL A 16 -29.19 -11.66 -8.31
N ASP A 17 -29.96 -10.58 -8.27
CA ASP A 17 -31.39 -10.65 -8.54
C ASP A 17 -31.60 -10.90 -10.04
N VAL A 18 -32.09 -12.10 -10.36
CA VAL A 18 -32.27 -12.54 -11.76
C VAL A 18 -33.55 -11.94 -12.35
N ASP A 19 -34.52 -11.56 -11.52
CA ASP A 19 -35.78 -10.98 -11.97
C ASP A 19 -35.61 -9.52 -12.42
N GLU A 20 -34.59 -8.81 -11.89
CA GLU A 20 -34.21 -7.48 -12.40
C GLU A 20 -33.56 -7.56 -13.81
N TYR A 21 -32.87 -8.67 -14.14
CA TYR A 21 -32.31 -8.89 -15.48
C TYR A 21 -33.42 -9.17 -16.52
N PHE A 22 -34.37 -10.06 -16.22
CA PHE A 22 -35.46 -10.37 -17.14
C PHE A 22 -36.47 -9.22 -17.33
N ARG A 23 -36.53 -8.26 -16.40
CA ARG A 23 -37.30 -7.02 -16.59
C ARG A 23 -36.78 -6.10 -17.72
N MET A 24 -35.63 -6.39 -18.31
CA MET A 24 -35.03 -5.58 -19.38
C MET A 24 -35.19 -6.14 -20.81
N SER A 25 -35.64 -7.41 -20.98
CA SER A 25 -35.67 -8.06 -22.31
C SER A 25 -36.99 -7.91 -23.09
N GLY A 26 -38.11 -7.61 -22.44
CA GLY A 26 -39.29 -7.01 -23.09
C GLY A 26 -40.13 -7.89 -24.03
N GLU A 27 -39.98 -9.22 -24.03
CA GLU A 27 -40.77 -10.15 -24.85
C GLU A 27 -41.84 -10.88 -24.00
N ASN A 28 -43.07 -10.98 -24.53
CA ASN A 28 -44.21 -11.64 -23.91
C ASN A 28 -45.02 -12.42 -24.95
N SER A 29 -45.58 -13.56 -24.52
CA SER A 29 -46.61 -14.39 -25.18
C SER A 29 -46.35 -14.93 -26.61
N TYR A 30 -46.46 -16.25 -26.73
CA TYR A 30 -46.89 -16.93 -27.97
C TYR A 30 -48.40 -17.18 -27.87
N GLU A 31 -49.11 -17.11 -29.01
CA GLU A 31 -50.50 -17.60 -29.17
C GLU A 31 -50.50 -18.75 -30.20
N GLU A 32 -51.46 -19.67 -30.12
CA GLU A 32 -51.58 -20.85 -31.01
C GLU A 32 -52.78 -20.73 -31.96
N ASP A 33 -52.52 -20.71 -33.27
CA ASP A 33 -53.53 -20.55 -34.32
C ASP A 33 -53.97 -21.91 -34.91
N GLU A 34 -55.11 -22.47 -34.48
CA GLU A 34 -55.83 -23.51 -35.24
C GLU A 34 -57.03 -22.94 -36.00
N ASN A 35 -56.97 -22.94 -37.34
CA ASN A 35 -58.13 -22.57 -38.17
C ASN A 35 -58.13 -23.21 -39.57
N SER A 36 -58.90 -24.28 -39.75
CA SER A 36 -59.43 -24.69 -41.07
C SER A 36 -60.57 -25.72 -40.93
N PHE A 37 -61.75 -25.41 -41.47
CA PHE A 37 -62.40 -26.17 -42.56
C PHE A 37 -63.87 -25.73 -42.74
N PHE A 38 -64.22 -25.17 -43.91
CA PHE A 38 -65.57 -25.29 -44.46
C PHE A 38 -65.52 -25.28 -45.99
N TYR A 39 -66.04 -26.35 -46.61
CA TYR A 39 -66.36 -26.39 -48.04
C TYR A 39 -67.67 -25.63 -48.29
N VAL A 40 -67.78 -24.96 -49.43
CA VAL A 40 -69.02 -24.31 -49.89
C VAL A 40 -69.52 -25.02 -51.14
N ASP A 41 -70.64 -25.73 -51.04
CA ASP A 41 -71.37 -26.26 -52.19
C ASP A 41 -72.48 -25.28 -52.63
N LYS A 42 -72.84 -25.31 -53.91
CA LYS A 42 -73.77 -24.35 -54.53
C LYS A 42 -75.15 -24.97 -54.74
N SER A 43 -76.07 -24.67 -53.84
CA SER A 43 -77.52 -24.76 -54.08
C SER A 43 -78.20 -23.39 -53.93
N VAL A 44 -79.40 -23.25 -54.49
CA VAL A 44 -80.04 -21.94 -54.70
C VAL A 44 -80.77 -21.48 -53.44
N SER A 45 -80.12 -20.63 -52.64
CA SER A 45 -80.78 -19.98 -51.49
C SER A 45 -81.91 -19.04 -51.90
N SER A 46 -82.94 -19.03 -51.05
CA SER A 46 -84.11 -18.16 -51.13
C SER A 46 -83.78 -16.70 -50.76
N ASN A 47 -84.66 -15.76 -51.15
CA ASN A 47 -84.53 -14.34 -50.79
C ASN A 47 -84.47 -14.10 -49.27
N ALA A 48 -85.03 -14.99 -48.44
CA ALA A 48 -84.97 -14.87 -46.98
C ALA A 48 -83.55 -15.15 -46.43
N GLU A 49 -82.85 -16.13 -46.99
CA GLU A 49 -81.49 -16.49 -46.58
C GLU A 49 -80.48 -15.41 -47.00
N ILE A 50 -80.66 -14.83 -48.19
CA ILE A 50 -79.86 -13.69 -48.66
C ILE A 50 -80.02 -12.48 -47.73
N GLN A 51 -81.24 -12.16 -47.28
CA GLN A 51 -81.48 -11.08 -46.31
C GLN A 51 -80.86 -11.39 -44.93
N ASN A 52 -80.90 -12.64 -44.48
CA ASN A 52 -80.25 -13.05 -43.23
C ASN A 52 -78.72 -12.95 -43.32
N GLN A 53 -78.09 -13.44 -44.40
CA GLN A 53 -76.66 -13.28 -44.62
C GLN A 53 -76.25 -11.81 -44.74
N ASN A 54 -76.98 -10.97 -45.47
CA ASN A 54 -76.73 -9.53 -45.54
C ASN A 54 -76.79 -8.87 -44.14
N THR A 55 -77.71 -9.31 -43.29
CA THR A 55 -77.83 -8.83 -41.89
C THR A 55 -76.64 -9.25 -41.03
N LEU A 56 -76.14 -10.48 -41.21
CA LEU A 56 -74.94 -10.97 -40.50
C LEU A 56 -73.66 -10.28 -40.98
N ILE A 57 -73.52 -10.07 -42.31
CA ILE A 57 -72.41 -9.32 -42.92
C ILE A 57 -72.41 -7.87 -42.42
N ALA A 58 -73.56 -7.21 -42.37
CA ALA A 58 -73.69 -5.85 -41.83
C ALA A 58 -73.28 -5.76 -40.35
N LYS A 59 -73.63 -6.75 -39.53
CA LYS A 59 -73.18 -6.83 -38.12
C LYS A 59 -71.67 -7.04 -38.01
N SER A 60 -71.09 -7.93 -38.82
CA SER A 60 -69.63 -8.16 -38.83
C SER A 60 -68.84 -6.93 -39.28
N LEU A 61 -69.34 -6.20 -40.30
CA LEU A 61 -68.77 -4.92 -40.74
C LEU A 61 -68.85 -3.86 -39.63
N ALA A 62 -70.00 -3.72 -38.97
CA ALA A 62 -70.16 -2.78 -37.86
C ALA A 62 -69.17 -3.06 -36.72
N GLN A 63 -69.03 -4.33 -36.31
CA GLN A 63 -68.06 -4.75 -35.30
C GLN A 63 -66.62 -4.40 -35.71
N LYS A 64 -66.18 -4.78 -36.91
CA LYS A 64 -64.83 -4.45 -37.42
C LYS A 64 -64.56 -2.95 -37.50
N THR A 65 -65.58 -2.13 -37.81
CA THR A 65 -65.43 -0.67 -37.76
C THR A 65 -65.29 -0.13 -36.33
N SER A 66 -65.97 -0.71 -35.33
CA SER A 66 -65.76 -0.32 -33.92
C SER A 66 -64.40 -0.75 -33.37
N GLU A 67 -63.91 -1.92 -33.75
CA GLU A 67 -62.58 -2.43 -33.38
C GLU A 67 -61.47 -1.53 -33.98
N SER A 68 -61.60 -1.17 -35.26
CA SER A 68 -60.67 -0.24 -35.94
C SER A 68 -60.69 1.17 -35.32
N ALA A 69 -61.86 1.69 -34.96
CA ALA A 69 -61.99 2.97 -34.25
C ALA A 69 -61.36 2.93 -32.84
N SER A 70 -61.50 1.81 -32.13
CA SER A 70 -60.86 1.59 -30.83
C SER A 70 -59.34 1.59 -30.95
N GLY A 71 -58.78 0.78 -31.86
CA GLY A 71 -57.33 0.73 -32.12
C GLY A 71 -56.74 2.08 -32.54
N SER A 72 -57.47 2.85 -33.35
CA SER A 72 -57.08 4.21 -33.76
C SER A 72 -57.00 5.17 -32.57
N ASN A 73 -57.92 5.09 -31.60
CA ASN A 73 -57.87 5.90 -30.39
C ASN A 73 -56.69 5.50 -29.48
N THR A 74 -56.42 4.19 -29.33
CA THR A 74 -55.27 3.69 -28.55
C THR A 74 -53.94 4.15 -29.14
N LEU A 75 -53.79 4.10 -30.46
CA LEU A 75 -52.59 4.60 -31.16
C LEU A 75 -52.37 6.11 -30.94
N ASN A 76 -53.42 6.93 -31.07
CA ASN A 76 -53.34 8.38 -30.81
C ASN A 76 -52.96 8.69 -29.35
N GLN A 77 -53.46 7.92 -28.37
CA GLN A 77 -53.06 8.08 -26.96
C GLN A 77 -51.59 7.68 -26.75
N GLY A 78 -51.14 6.56 -27.33
CA GLY A 78 -49.74 6.12 -27.25
C GLY A 78 -48.76 7.14 -27.85
N GLN A 79 -49.08 7.71 -29.01
CA GLN A 79 -48.28 8.76 -29.65
C GLN A 79 -48.17 10.02 -28.79
N LYS A 80 -49.26 10.44 -28.13
CA LYS A 80 -49.24 11.58 -27.21
C LYS A 80 -48.31 11.34 -26.01
N SER A 81 -48.44 10.18 -25.36
CA SER A 81 -47.60 9.78 -24.22
C SER A 81 -46.11 9.68 -24.59
N ALA A 82 -45.79 9.21 -25.80
CA ALA A 82 -44.42 9.17 -26.32
C ALA A 82 -43.83 10.58 -26.50
N LEU A 83 -44.62 11.54 -27.03
CA LEU A 83 -44.18 12.92 -27.22
C LEU A 83 -43.96 13.67 -25.88
N GLU A 84 -44.77 13.39 -24.86
CA GLU A 84 -44.59 13.94 -23.51
C GLU A 84 -43.36 13.32 -22.80
N SER A 85 -43.11 12.03 -23.02
CA SER A 85 -41.88 11.34 -22.56
C SER A 85 -40.62 11.94 -23.23
N GLN A 86 -40.67 12.20 -24.53
CA GLN A 86 -39.54 12.79 -25.28
C GLN A 86 -39.16 14.18 -24.75
N LYS A 87 -40.15 15.06 -24.50
CA LYS A 87 -39.93 16.40 -23.90
C LYS A 87 -39.31 16.31 -22.50
N THR A 88 -39.70 15.30 -21.73
CA THR A 88 -39.15 15.05 -20.39
C THR A 88 -37.68 14.63 -20.48
N ALA A 89 -37.34 13.71 -21.40
CA ALA A 89 -35.95 13.29 -21.64
C ALA A 89 -35.05 14.44 -22.13
N GLU A 90 -35.54 15.31 -23.04
CA GLU A 90 -34.77 16.46 -23.52
C GLU A 90 -34.52 17.49 -22.41
N SER A 91 -35.47 17.65 -21.48
CA SER A 91 -35.33 18.51 -20.31
C SER A 91 -34.28 17.96 -19.33
N ALA A 92 -34.30 16.64 -19.08
CA ALA A 92 -33.29 15.97 -18.26
C ALA A 92 -31.88 16.05 -18.88
N LYS A 93 -31.76 15.97 -20.22
CA LYS A 93 -30.48 16.16 -20.93
C LYS A 93 -29.90 17.56 -20.68
N LYS A 94 -30.72 18.61 -20.81
CA LYS A 94 -30.30 20.00 -20.57
C LYS A 94 -29.87 20.25 -19.12
N ALA A 95 -30.52 19.59 -18.15
CA ALA A 95 -30.09 19.60 -16.75
C ALA A 95 -28.71 18.93 -16.57
N SER A 96 -28.49 17.76 -17.18
CA SER A 96 -27.20 17.05 -17.16
C SER A 96 -26.06 17.90 -17.74
N GLU A 97 -26.27 18.54 -18.89
CA GLU A 97 -25.28 19.44 -19.51
C GLU A 97 -24.90 20.65 -18.63
N SER A 98 -25.85 21.16 -17.82
CA SER A 98 -25.57 22.25 -16.87
C SER A 98 -24.80 21.77 -15.63
N ALA A 99 -25.09 20.57 -15.13
CA ALA A 99 -24.36 19.94 -14.04
C ALA A 99 -22.90 19.62 -14.44
N GLN A 100 -22.68 19.10 -15.67
CA GLN A 100 -21.34 18.84 -16.20
C GLN A 100 -20.49 20.11 -16.28
N LYS A 101 -21.04 21.23 -16.80
CA LYS A 101 -20.32 22.53 -16.84
C LYS A 101 -19.91 23.01 -15.45
N THR A 102 -20.77 22.81 -14.46
CA THR A 102 -20.51 23.15 -13.05
C THR A 102 -19.38 22.29 -12.47
N LEU A 103 -19.38 20.98 -12.74
CA LEU A 103 -18.31 20.05 -12.36
C LEU A 103 -16.96 20.44 -12.98
N THR A 104 -16.91 20.74 -14.29
CA THR A 104 -15.67 21.16 -14.96
C THR A 104 -15.10 22.46 -14.38
N GLN A 105 -15.96 23.41 -14.02
CA GLN A 105 -15.52 24.65 -13.36
C GLN A 105 -14.95 24.38 -11.96
N GLY A 106 -15.59 23.50 -11.17
CA GLY A 106 -15.08 23.08 -9.86
C GLY A 106 -13.73 22.35 -9.95
N GLN A 107 -13.57 21.45 -10.92
CA GLN A 107 -12.31 20.73 -11.18
C GLN A 107 -11.16 21.68 -11.52
N LYS A 108 -11.41 22.75 -12.29
CA LYS A 108 -10.39 23.76 -12.60
C LYS A 108 -9.89 24.48 -11.34
N SER A 109 -10.80 24.95 -10.49
CA SER A 109 -10.46 25.61 -9.23
C SER A 109 -9.71 24.70 -8.26
N ALA A 110 -10.05 23.41 -8.23
CA ALA A 110 -9.33 22.40 -7.44
C ALA A 110 -7.88 22.21 -7.92
N LEU A 111 -7.66 22.14 -9.25
CA LEU A 111 -6.32 22.02 -9.85
C LEU A 111 -5.43 23.24 -9.59
N GLU A 112 -6.00 24.45 -9.61
CA GLU A 112 -5.28 25.69 -9.27
C GLU A 112 -4.91 25.75 -7.78
N THR A 113 -5.78 25.23 -6.91
CA THR A 113 -5.50 25.04 -5.47
C THR A 113 -4.38 24.01 -5.24
N GLN A 114 -4.39 22.89 -5.97
CA GLN A 114 -3.39 21.83 -5.86
C GLN A 114 -1.98 22.31 -6.24
N LYS A 115 -1.84 23.04 -7.36
CA LYS A 115 -0.56 23.65 -7.78
C LYS A 115 0.00 24.62 -6.75
N SER A 116 -0.88 25.37 -6.09
CA SER A 116 -0.51 26.30 -5.00
C SER A 116 0.05 25.54 -3.79
N ALA A 117 -0.60 24.43 -3.39
CA ALA A 117 -0.12 23.56 -2.31
C ALA A 117 1.20 22.85 -2.65
N GLU A 118 1.37 22.37 -3.88
CA GLU A 118 2.62 21.74 -4.34
C GLU A 118 3.81 22.72 -4.29
N THR A 119 3.56 24.00 -4.61
CA THR A 119 4.57 25.07 -4.52
C THR A 119 4.97 25.34 -3.07
N ALA A 120 4.00 25.36 -2.14
CA ALA A 120 4.26 25.52 -0.71
C ALA A 120 5.05 24.33 -0.12
N ASN A 121 4.73 23.10 -0.54
CA ASN A 121 5.46 21.90 -0.10
C ASN A 121 6.94 21.93 -0.51
N LYS A 122 7.25 22.32 -1.75
CA LYS A 122 8.64 22.44 -2.23
C LYS A 122 9.46 23.47 -1.43
N ALA A 123 8.83 24.57 -1.00
CA ALA A 123 9.47 25.55 -0.11
C ALA A 123 9.68 25.02 1.32
N SER A 124 8.79 24.14 1.80
CA SER A 124 8.96 23.43 3.08
C SER A 124 10.14 22.43 3.01
N GLU A 125 10.21 21.63 1.94
CA GLU A 125 11.31 20.67 1.71
C GLU A 125 12.68 21.35 1.62
N SER A 126 12.80 22.48 0.90
CA SER A 126 14.06 23.23 0.87
C SER A 126 14.45 23.75 2.25
N SER A 127 13.48 24.24 3.03
CA SER A 127 13.72 24.76 4.38
C SER A 127 14.16 23.66 5.36
N GLN A 128 13.55 22.47 5.28
CA GLN A 128 13.96 21.31 6.06
C GLN A 128 15.39 20.86 5.69
N LYS A 129 15.72 20.83 4.40
CA LYS A 129 17.06 20.45 3.93
C LYS A 129 18.15 21.38 4.47
N THR A 130 17.89 22.69 4.51
CA THR A 130 18.81 23.68 5.13
C THR A 130 18.95 23.46 6.64
N LEU A 131 17.85 23.15 7.35
CA LEU A 131 17.89 22.81 8.78
C LEU A 131 18.75 21.56 9.06
N THR A 132 18.60 20.49 8.27
CA THR A 132 19.40 19.26 8.43
C THR A 132 20.89 19.51 8.18
N GLN A 133 21.25 20.31 7.17
CA GLN A 133 22.65 20.70 6.94
C GLN A 133 23.22 21.51 8.12
N GLY A 134 22.46 22.49 8.63
CA GLY A 134 22.88 23.27 9.82
C GLY A 134 23.07 22.40 11.07
N GLN A 135 22.19 21.43 11.30
CA GLN A 135 22.32 20.46 12.39
C GLN A 135 23.57 19.58 12.24
N GLN A 136 23.89 19.12 11.02
CA GLN A 136 25.08 18.32 10.79
C GLN A 136 26.37 19.11 11.04
N SER A 137 26.49 20.34 10.51
CA SER A 137 27.66 21.19 10.77
C SER A 137 27.82 21.55 12.26
N ALA A 138 26.72 21.72 12.99
CA ALA A 138 26.76 21.92 14.45
C ALA A 138 27.28 20.68 15.20
N LEU A 139 26.88 19.48 14.80
CA LEU A 139 27.37 18.21 15.37
C LEU A 139 28.86 17.98 15.07
N GLU A 140 29.33 18.35 13.88
CA GLU A 140 30.75 18.28 13.50
C GLU A 140 31.59 19.28 14.31
N ALA A 141 31.10 20.50 14.52
CA ALA A 141 31.74 21.49 15.40
C ALA A 141 31.85 21.02 16.86
N GLN A 142 30.80 20.37 17.40
CA GLN A 142 30.83 19.79 18.75
C GLN A 142 31.90 18.68 18.88
N LYS A 143 31.97 17.76 17.91
CA LYS A 143 33.01 16.70 17.87
C LYS A 143 34.42 17.28 17.82
N SER A 144 34.62 18.36 17.06
CA SER A 144 35.89 19.07 16.99
C SER A 144 36.27 19.66 18.36
N ALA A 145 35.35 20.40 19.00
CA ALA A 145 35.57 21.00 20.31
C ALA A 145 35.88 19.99 21.42
N GLU A 146 35.19 18.83 21.44
CA GLU A 146 35.49 17.78 22.42
C GLU A 146 36.86 17.12 22.18
N THR A 147 37.30 17.03 20.91
CA THR A 147 38.64 16.55 20.56
C THR A 147 39.71 17.52 21.04
N SER A 148 39.52 18.83 20.85
CA SER A 148 40.39 19.86 21.42
C SER A 148 40.43 19.84 22.95
N LYS A 149 39.28 19.61 23.61
CA LYS A 149 39.21 19.45 25.07
C LYS A 149 40.06 18.28 25.55
N LYS A 150 39.93 17.10 24.94
CA LYS A 150 40.72 15.90 25.29
C LYS A 150 42.22 16.13 25.10
N ALA A 151 42.63 16.83 24.03
CA ALA A 151 44.02 17.22 23.83
C ALA A 151 44.54 18.15 24.96
N SER A 152 43.73 19.12 25.40
CA SER A 152 44.12 20.02 26.51
C SER A 152 44.23 19.30 27.86
N GLU A 153 43.34 18.35 28.15
CA GLU A 153 43.41 17.51 29.36
C GLU A 153 44.65 16.59 29.36
N SER A 154 45.04 16.07 28.20
CA SER A 154 46.29 15.31 28.03
C SER A 154 47.53 16.17 28.23
N ALA A 155 47.55 17.40 27.69
CA ALA A 155 48.66 18.34 27.88
C ALA A 155 48.83 18.76 29.36
N LEU A 156 47.71 19.01 30.06
CA LEU A 156 47.72 19.29 31.51
C LEU A 156 48.35 18.14 32.30
N LYS A 157 47.92 16.90 32.07
CA LYS A 157 48.50 15.71 32.74
C LYS A 157 49.99 15.53 32.45
N ALA A 158 50.43 15.82 31.23
CA ALA A 158 51.86 15.82 30.89
C ALA A 158 52.62 16.87 31.72
N SER A 159 52.13 18.12 31.77
CA SER A 159 52.77 19.19 32.55
C SER A 159 52.82 18.91 34.07
N GLU A 160 51.78 18.32 34.65
CA GLU A 160 51.81 17.85 36.05
C GLU A 160 52.89 16.79 36.29
N SER A 161 53.06 15.85 35.35
CA SER A 161 54.06 14.79 35.48
C SER A 161 55.48 15.37 35.45
N SER A 162 55.75 16.33 34.55
CA SER A 162 57.03 17.05 34.48
C SER A 162 57.31 17.84 35.75
N LEU A 163 56.31 18.53 36.30
CA LEU A 163 56.43 19.24 37.58
C LEU A 163 56.79 18.29 38.73
N LYS A 164 56.08 17.16 38.86
CA LYS A 164 56.35 16.12 39.88
C LYS A 164 57.77 15.55 39.75
N THR A 165 58.25 15.27 38.54
CA THR A 165 59.64 14.85 38.30
C THR A 165 60.65 15.93 38.72
N SER A 166 60.43 17.18 38.32
CA SER A 166 61.34 18.29 38.68
C SER A 166 61.41 18.54 40.20
N SER A 167 60.29 18.42 40.92
CA SER A 167 60.28 18.48 42.39
C SER A 167 61.17 17.38 42.99
N GLY A 168 61.03 16.13 42.55
CA GLY A 168 61.87 15.03 43.03
C GLY A 168 63.38 15.21 42.75
N GLN A 169 63.74 15.88 41.65
CA GLN A 169 65.13 16.25 41.34
C GLN A 169 65.64 17.36 42.27
N VAL A 170 64.79 18.32 42.65
CA VAL A 170 65.12 19.34 43.66
C VAL A 170 65.25 18.71 45.05
N ASP A 171 64.30 17.87 45.47
CA ASP A 171 64.30 17.21 46.79
C ASP A 171 65.52 16.29 46.99
N SER A 172 65.90 15.54 45.95
CA SER A 172 67.11 14.70 45.99
C SER A 172 68.40 15.54 45.99
N SER A 173 68.42 16.66 45.26
CA SER A 173 69.53 17.62 45.30
C SER A 173 69.67 18.27 46.68
N ILE A 174 68.58 18.67 47.32
CA ILE A 174 68.57 19.23 48.69
C ILE A 174 69.11 18.21 49.68
N LYS A 175 68.64 16.95 49.65
CA LYS A 175 69.14 15.88 50.52
C LYS A 175 70.63 15.60 50.31
N SER A 176 71.10 15.64 49.07
CA SER A 176 72.53 15.50 48.75
C SER A 176 73.36 16.65 49.34
N HIS A 177 72.89 17.90 49.24
CA HIS A 177 73.56 19.05 49.83
C HIS A 177 73.51 19.01 51.37
N GLN A 178 72.41 18.59 51.99
CA GLN A 178 72.31 18.40 53.44
C GLN A 178 73.32 17.36 53.93
N ALA A 179 73.38 16.19 53.29
CA ALA A 179 74.37 15.15 53.63
C ALA A 179 75.83 15.63 53.42
N ALA A 180 76.09 16.42 52.37
CA ALA A 180 77.40 17.03 52.15
C ALA A 180 77.76 18.07 53.22
N VAL A 181 76.80 18.88 53.67
CA VAL A 181 76.97 19.85 54.78
C VAL A 181 77.19 19.13 56.11
N GLU A 182 76.43 18.08 56.43
CA GLU A 182 76.65 17.26 57.63
C GLU A 182 78.03 16.58 57.61
N LYS A 183 78.44 16.04 56.46
CA LYS A 183 79.79 15.49 56.26
C LYS A 183 80.87 16.54 56.46
N ALA A 184 80.75 17.72 55.86
CA ALA A 184 81.70 18.82 56.02
C ALA A 184 81.73 19.35 57.47
N GLN A 185 80.60 19.41 58.16
CA GLN A 185 80.53 19.75 59.59
C GLN A 185 81.21 18.67 60.45
N LYS A 186 81.03 17.39 60.14
CA LYS A 186 81.71 16.28 60.82
C LYS A 186 83.23 16.36 60.60
N GLU A 187 83.67 16.52 59.35
CA GLU A 187 85.08 16.66 58.98
C GLU A 187 85.71 17.90 59.62
N THR A 188 84.98 19.01 59.74
CA THR A 188 85.43 20.21 60.48
C THR A 188 85.55 19.96 61.98
N ARG A 189 84.58 19.25 62.60
CA ARG A 189 84.66 18.84 64.02
C ARG A 189 85.82 17.87 64.27
N GLU A 190 86.08 16.97 63.33
CA GLU A 190 87.18 16.01 63.40
C GLU A 190 88.54 16.64 63.09
N PHE A 191 88.62 17.70 62.27
CA PHE A 191 89.82 18.54 62.10
C PHE A 191 90.14 19.37 63.35
N ILE A 192 89.12 20.00 63.97
CA ILE A 192 89.27 20.73 65.25
C ILE A 192 89.72 19.77 66.38
N ARG A 193 89.25 18.52 66.37
CA ARG A 193 89.73 17.46 67.27
C ARG A 193 91.10 16.88 66.85
N GLY A 194 91.40 16.91 65.56
CA GLY A 194 92.52 16.23 64.88
C GLY A 194 93.81 17.04 64.78
N SER A 195 93.84 18.28 65.29
CA SER A 195 95.11 18.94 65.63
C SER A 195 95.88 18.20 66.76
N SER A 196 95.27 17.15 67.32
CA SER A 196 95.88 16.17 68.24
C SER A 196 95.73 14.73 67.72
N GLY A 197 96.44 14.33 66.64
CA GLY A 197 96.56 12.90 66.26
C GLY A 197 96.83 12.64 64.78
N SER A 198 97.84 11.80 64.48
CA SER A 198 98.37 11.56 63.12
C SER A 198 97.93 10.23 62.49
N GLN A 199 98.12 10.11 61.16
CA GLN A 199 98.27 8.89 60.32
C GLN A 199 97.05 8.12 59.73
N ASN A 200 96.82 8.33 58.42
CA ASN A 200 97.14 7.42 57.28
C ASN A 200 96.41 6.05 57.03
N SER A 201 95.79 5.95 55.83
CA SER A 201 95.81 4.82 54.85
C SER A 201 94.70 3.72 54.72
N GLN A 202 94.46 3.34 53.44
CA GLN A 202 93.86 2.09 52.87
C GLN A 202 92.34 1.77 53.07
N ASN A 203 91.62 0.94 52.27
CA ASN A 203 91.65 0.52 50.83
C ASN A 203 90.39 -0.37 50.48
N ALA A 204 90.13 -0.67 49.18
CA ALA A 204 89.27 -1.76 48.60
C ALA A 204 87.70 -1.60 48.57
N GLN A 205 86.99 -1.70 47.42
CA GLN A 205 86.40 -2.88 46.66
C GLN A 205 85.03 -3.42 47.20
N ASN A 206 84.11 -4.13 46.49
CA ASN A 206 84.06 -4.69 45.11
C ASN A 206 82.64 -4.99 44.51
N THR A 207 82.54 -5.12 43.17
CA THR A 207 81.58 -5.91 42.31
C THR A 207 80.04 -5.76 42.28
N GLN A 208 79.45 -6.09 41.11
CA GLN A 208 78.01 -6.24 40.79
C GLN A 208 77.59 -7.73 40.61
N LYS A 209 76.29 -8.02 40.43
CA LYS A 209 75.76 -9.35 40.00
C LYS A 209 74.46 -9.23 39.17
N SER A 210 74.10 -10.25 38.39
CA SER A 210 72.96 -10.28 37.45
C SER A 210 71.99 -11.47 37.65
N SER A 211 70.81 -11.40 37.04
CA SER A 211 69.90 -12.54 36.74
C SER A 211 68.75 -12.14 35.78
N GLY A 212 68.07 -13.14 35.19
CA GLY A 212 66.87 -13.03 34.33
C GLY A 212 66.10 -14.38 34.30
N ILE A 213 64.90 -14.46 33.69
CA ILE A 213 64.02 -15.67 33.69
C ILE A 213 63.02 -15.70 32.49
N LEU A 214 62.18 -16.74 32.37
CA LEU A 214 61.67 -17.37 31.11
C LEU A 214 60.14 -17.24 30.79
N THR A 215 59.73 -17.97 29.73
CA THR A 215 58.43 -18.20 29.02
C THR A 215 57.23 -18.72 29.87
N SER A 216 55.98 -18.95 29.39
CA SER A 216 55.35 -19.24 28.06
C SER A 216 53.91 -18.61 27.92
N GLU A 217 52.85 -18.98 27.14
CA GLU A 217 52.44 -20.15 26.31
C GLU A 217 51.40 -19.80 25.18
N SER A 218 50.42 -20.65 24.81
CA SER A 218 49.46 -20.55 23.65
C SER A 218 47.96 -20.31 24.07
N ASP A 219 46.85 -20.47 23.33
CA ASP A 219 46.46 -21.20 22.07
C ASP A 219 45.13 -20.69 21.42
N GLN A 220 44.70 -21.15 20.22
CA GLN A 220 43.36 -20.90 19.63
C GLN A 220 42.95 -21.82 18.44
N LYS A 221 41.62 -22.05 18.20
CA LYS A 221 41.13 -23.13 17.29
C LYS A 221 39.81 -22.88 16.51
N THR A 222 39.82 -23.21 15.20
CA THR A 222 38.70 -23.58 14.26
C THR A 222 37.59 -22.60 13.83
N SER A 223 37.23 -22.75 12.54
CA SER A 223 35.94 -22.38 11.90
C SER A 223 35.57 -23.48 10.87
N GLY A 224 34.37 -23.49 10.29
CA GLY A 224 33.90 -24.53 9.35
C GLY A 224 32.74 -24.10 8.44
N THR A 225 32.40 -24.92 7.43
CA THR A 225 31.40 -24.61 6.38
C THR A 225 30.74 -25.89 5.84
N GLN A 226 29.52 -25.79 5.28
CA GLN A 226 28.76 -26.89 4.69
C GLN A 226 28.01 -26.49 3.40
N ASN A 227 27.83 -27.45 2.48
CA ASN A 227 26.61 -27.84 1.73
C ASN A 227 25.75 -26.78 0.98
N SER A 228 25.04 -27.07 -0.12
CA SER A 228 24.94 -28.29 -0.97
C SER A 228 24.21 -27.96 -2.28
N GLU A 229 24.40 -28.76 -3.33
CA GLU A 229 23.68 -28.63 -4.62
C GLU A 229 22.34 -29.39 -4.63
N SER A 230 21.32 -28.85 -5.30
CA SER A 230 20.22 -29.61 -5.93
C SER A 230 19.39 -28.73 -6.85
N SER A 231 19.37 -29.05 -8.14
CA SER A 231 18.42 -28.45 -9.10
C SER A 231 18.15 -29.39 -10.28
N ASN A 232 16.90 -29.82 -10.46
CA ASN A 232 16.34 -30.33 -11.73
C ASN A 232 14.84 -30.70 -11.60
N LEU A 233 13.95 -29.71 -11.45
CA LEU A 233 12.50 -29.90 -11.62
C LEU A 233 11.77 -28.65 -12.18
N SER A 234 12.47 -27.76 -12.88
CA SER A 234 11.93 -26.47 -13.35
C SER A 234 11.45 -26.48 -14.82
N SER A 235 12.07 -27.29 -15.68
CA SER A 235 11.93 -27.22 -17.15
C SER A 235 10.51 -27.47 -17.69
N GLY A 236 9.65 -28.18 -16.96
CA GLY A 236 8.29 -28.50 -17.40
C GLY A 236 7.28 -27.36 -17.26
N VAL A 237 7.41 -26.50 -16.25
CA VAL A 237 6.41 -25.46 -15.92
C VAL A 237 6.57 -24.22 -16.83
N LEU A 238 7.83 -23.86 -17.13
CA LEU A 238 8.19 -22.65 -17.90
C LEU A 238 7.48 -22.56 -19.26
N LYS A 239 7.29 -23.69 -19.96
CA LYS A 239 6.69 -23.71 -21.30
C LYS A 239 5.19 -23.41 -21.33
N ILE A 240 4.48 -23.53 -20.20
CA ILE A 240 3.04 -23.25 -20.14
C ILE A 240 2.80 -21.76 -19.86
N THR A 241 3.67 -21.11 -19.07
CA THR A 241 3.63 -19.66 -18.87
C THR A 241 3.97 -18.88 -20.14
N GLU A 242 4.93 -19.34 -20.95
CA GLU A 242 5.30 -18.68 -22.23
C GLU A 242 4.12 -18.54 -23.21
N LEU A 243 3.20 -19.52 -23.27
CA LEU A 243 2.10 -19.53 -24.25
C LEU A 243 0.97 -18.52 -23.94
N TYR A 244 0.86 -18.06 -22.70
CA TYR A 244 -0.05 -16.97 -22.31
C TYR A 244 0.67 -15.63 -22.06
N ALA A 245 2.00 -15.60 -22.16
CA ALA A 245 2.85 -14.43 -21.90
C ALA A 245 3.22 -13.63 -23.17
N LYS A 246 2.49 -13.79 -24.28
CA LYS A 246 2.54 -12.80 -25.37
C LYS A 246 1.92 -11.48 -24.90
N ASN A 247 2.74 -10.60 -24.33
CA ASN A 247 2.44 -9.17 -24.20
C ASN A 247 2.22 -8.61 -25.62
N THR A 248 0.95 -8.46 -26.02
CA THR A 248 0.57 -7.78 -27.28
C THR A 248 0.52 -6.25 -27.07
N GLY A 249 1.49 -5.72 -26.34
CA GLY A 249 1.46 -4.38 -25.77
C GLY A 249 2.82 -3.97 -25.20
N ASN A 250 3.02 -2.67 -25.01
CA ASN A 250 4.33 -2.03 -24.88
C ASN A 250 4.84 -1.99 -23.43
N CYS A 251 4.64 -3.12 -22.71
CA CYS A 251 5.03 -3.31 -21.32
C CYS A 251 6.36 -4.06 -21.20
N GLU A 252 7.20 -3.58 -20.27
CA GLU A 252 8.48 -4.21 -19.90
C GLU A 252 8.30 -5.67 -19.41
N ASP A 253 9.38 -6.45 -19.48
CA ASP A 253 9.36 -7.87 -19.10
C ASP A 253 8.83 -8.13 -17.68
N GLY A 254 7.88 -9.07 -17.61
CA GLY A 254 7.16 -9.42 -16.38
C GLY A 254 6.20 -8.35 -15.86
N TRP A 255 5.90 -7.30 -16.63
CA TRP A 255 4.72 -6.44 -16.42
C TRP A 255 3.61 -6.87 -17.39
N ARG A 256 2.39 -7.05 -16.90
CA ARG A 256 1.23 -7.41 -17.73
C ARG A 256 0.56 -6.17 -18.30
N SER A 257 0.33 -6.15 -19.61
CA SER A 257 -0.46 -5.10 -20.27
C SER A 257 -1.97 -5.25 -20.01
N PHE A 258 -2.62 -4.11 -19.80
CA PHE A 258 -4.07 -3.94 -19.75
C PHE A 258 -4.48 -2.69 -20.54
N GLN A 259 -5.55 -2.80 -21.33
CA GLN A 259 -6.14 -1.64 -22.01
C GLN A 259 -7.18 -0.98 -21.10
N ARG A 260 -6.92 0.28 -20.71
CA ARG A 260 -7.85 1.13 -19.95
C ARG A 260 -8.42 2.24 -20.84
N PRO A 261 -9.52 2.91 -20.44
CA PRO A 261 -10.00 4.13 -21.11
C PRO A 261 -8.96 5.27 -21.14
N SER A 262 -8.02 5.26 -20.19
CA SER A 262 -6.92 6.23 -20.04
C SER A 262 -5.67 5.91 -20.87
N GLY A 263 -5.65 4.77 -21.57
CA GLY A 263 -4.50 4.27 -22.35
C GLY A 263 -4.04 2.87 -21.94
N GLU A 264 -2.89 2.45 -22.46
CA GLU A 264 -2.26 1.18 -22.08
C GLU A 264 -1.59 1.29 -20.70
N TRP A 265 -1.86 0.34 -19.82
CA TRP A 265 -1.35 0.29 -18.46
C TRP A 265 -0.65 -1.03 -18.16
N CYS A 266 0.55 -0.93 -17.59
CA CYS A 266 1.41 -2.05 -17.26
C CYS A 266 1.36 -2.30 -15.75
N MET A 267 0.90 -3.48 -15.35
CA MET A 267 0.77 -3.88 -13.93
C MET A 267 1.75 -4.99 -13.57
N LYS A 268 2.34 -4.92 -12.37
CA LYS A 268 3.22 -5.96 -11.82
C LYS A 268 3.01 -6.13 -10.33
N VAL A 269 2.89 -7.38 -9.90
CA VAL A 269 2.79 -7.78 -8.50
C VAL A 269 4.19 -7.92 -7.92
N PHE A 270 4.42 -7.35 -6.75
CA PHE A 270 5.64 -7.47 -5.97
C PHE A 270 5.33 -8.09 -4.61
N TYR A 271 6.24 -8.90 -4.08
CA TYR A 271 6.05 -9.69 -2.86
C TYR A 271 6.95 -9.15 -1.74
N GLU A 272 6.32 -8.68 -0.67
CA GLU A 272 7.00 -8.26 0.56
C GLU A 272 6.02 -8.44 1.74
N THR A 273 6.45 -9.15 2.78
CA THR A 273 5.58 -9.55 3.89
C THR A 273 5.51 -8.45 4.96
N SER A 274 4.32 -8.19 5.48
CA SER A 274 4.04 -7.17 6.52
C SER A 274 4.46 -5.73 6.16
N ILE A 275 4.61 -5.40 4.88
CA ILE A 275 4.90 -4.04 4.42
C ILE A 275 3.70 -3.11 4.64
N ILE A 276 3.92 -1.91 5.16
CA ILE A 276 2.89 -0.86 5.30
C ILE A 276 2.62 -0.15 3.96
N GLN A 277 1.43 0.44 3.79
CA GLN A 277 0.99 0.97 2.50
C GLN A 277 1.92 2.07 1.95
N SER A 278 2.39 2.98 2.80
CA SER A 278 3.32 4.06 2.41
C SER A 278 4.70 3.55 1.99
N ALA A 279 5.16 2.43 2.55
CA ALA A 279 6.38 1.77 2.10
C ALA A 279 6.16 1.09 0.74
N ALA A 280 4.99 0.47 0.52
CA ALA A 280 4.63 -0.11 -0.78
C ALA A 280 4.52 0.97 -1.89
N GLU A 281 4.03 2.18 -1.58
CA GLU A 281 4.12 3.34 -2.50
C GLU A 281 5.57 3.62 -2.89
N LYS A 282 6.50 3.69 -1.93
CA LYS A 282 7.93 3.90 -2.21
C LYS A 282 8.59 2.73 -2.97
N ARG A 283 8.12 1.49 -2.80
CA ARG A 283 8.56 0.37 -3.64
C ARG A 283 8.12 0.54 -5.09
N CYS A 284 6.91 1.02 -5.35
CA CYS A 284 6.45 1.30 -6.71
C CYS A 284 7.15 2.52 -7.34
N GLU A 285 7.37 3.60 -6.58
CA GLU A 285 8.13 4.78 -7.06
C GLU A 285 9.52 4.37 -7.58
N ALA A 286 10.21 3.48 -6.85
CA ALA A 286 11.51 2.92 -7.23
C ALA A 286 11.49 2.06 -8.52
N GLN A 287 10.31 1.74 -9.07
CA GLN A 287 10.13 1.01 -10.33
C GLN A 287 9.66 1.92 -11.49
N GLY A 288 9.62 3.24 -11.27
CA GLY A 288 9.00 4.20 -12.18
C GLY A 288 7.48 4.05 -12.25
N ALA A 289 6.85 3.65 -11.13
CA ALA A 289 5.46 3.27 -11.04
C ALA A 289 4.79 3.87 -9.78
N VAL A 290 3.50 3.63 -9.64
CA VAL A 290 2.69 3.95 -8.45
C VAL A 290 1.97 2.68 -7.96
N LEU A 291 1.38 2.66 -6.76
CA LEU A 291 0.43 1.60 -6.43
C LEU A 291 -0.73 1.66 -7.43
N SER A 292 -1.02 0.53 -8.08
CA SER A 292 -2.03 0.48 -9.15
C SER A 292 -3.43 0.47 -8.57
N GLY A 293 -4.29 1.35 -9.08
CA GLY A 293 -5.74 1.15 -9.03
C GLY A 293 -6.14 -0.02 -9.94
N LEU A 294 -7.43 -0.33 -9.99
CA LEU A 294 -7.98 -1.46 -10.74
C LEU A 294 -9.15 -0.98 -11.61
N GLN A 295 -9.01 -0.99 -12.92
CA GLN A 295 -10.03 -0.46 -13.84
C GLN A 295 -11.28 -1.35 -13.89
N ASN A 296 -11.15 -2.66 -13.68
CA ASN A 296 -12.25 -3.62 -13.76
C ASN A 296 -11.90 -4.94 -13.04
N GLN A 297 -12.88 -5.84 -12.97
CA GLN A 297 -12.77 -7.15 -12.32
C GLN A 297 -11.69 -8.07 -12.92
N ILE A 298 -11.27 -7.90 -14.18
CA ILE A 298 -10.21 -8.71 -14.82
C ILE A 298 -8.83 -8.31 -14.25
N GLU A 299 -8.62 -7.02 -13.98
CA GLU A 299 -7.43 -6.53 -13.26
C GLU A 299 -7.43 -7.01 -11.80
N SER A 300 -8.58 -6.94 -11.10
CA SER A 300 -8.72 -7.46 -9.74
C SER A 300 -8.43 -8.97 -9.68
N GLN A 301 -8.99 -9.75 -10.63
CA GLN A 301 -8.78 -11.19 -10.73
C GLN A 301 -7.32 -11.54 -10.99
N PHE A 302 -6.65 -10.83 -11.90
CA PHE A 302 -5.21 -10.98 -12.12
C PHE A 302 -4.40 -10.80 -10.84
N VAL A 303 -4.64 -9.72 -10.09
CA VAL A 303 -3.87 -9.40 -8.89
C VAL A 303 -4.09 -10.45 -7.79
N PHE A 304 -5.34 -10.82 -7.47
CA PHE A 304 -5.56 -11.79 -6.39
C PHE A 304 -5.15 -13.22 -6.77
N SER A 305 -5.38 -13.66 -8.02
CA SER A 305 -5.01 -15.02 -8.46
C SER A 305 -3.50 -15.21 -8.57
N THR A 306 -2.78 -14.21 -9.08
CA THR A 306 -1.30 -14.23 -9.16
C THR A 306 -0.68 -14.37 -7.77
N VAL A 307 -1.15 -13.59 -6.79
CA VAL A 307 -0.66 -13.69 -5.41
C VAL A 307 -1.07 -15.02 -4.78
N THR A 308 -2.34 -15.42 -4.92
CA THR A 308 -2.87 -16.68 -4.36
C THR A 308 -2.06 -17.89 -4.82
N ALA A 309 -1.75 -17.97 -6.12
CA ALA A 309 -0.93 -19.05 -6.67
C ALA A 309 0.51 -19.06 -6.14
N GLN A 310 1.08 -17.89 -5.84
CA GLN A 310 2.44 -17.76 -5.30
C GLN A 310 2.54 -18.03 -3.79
N ILE A 311 1.49 -17.75 -3.01
CA ILE A 311 1.50 -17.92 -1.55
C ILE A 311 0.91 -19.26 -1.07
N TYR A 312 0.17 -19.99 -1.91
CA TYR A 312 -0.49 -21.24 -1.51
C TYR A 312 0.48 -22.24 -0.82
N PRO A 313 0.13 -22.83 0.34
CA PRO A 313 -1.17 -22.83 1.00
C PRO A 313 -1.42 -21.69 2.00
N ASP A 314 -0.51 -20.72 2.13
CA ASP A 314 -0.70 -19.55 3.00
C ASP A 314 -1.81 -18.61 2.48
N THR A 315 -2.15 -17.63 3.32
CA THR A 315 -3.19 -16.62 3.07
C THR A 315 -2.67 -15.22 3.43
N GLY A 316 -3.31 -14.18 2.90
CA GLY A 316 -2.93 -12.81 3.20
C GLY A 316 -3.76 -11.73 2.52
N SER A 317 -3.21 -10.51 2.51
CA SER A 317 -3.78 -9.34 1.85
C SER A 317 -2.78 -8.67 0.90
N ILE A 318 -3.29 -7.87 -0.05
CA ILE A 318 -2.53 -7.20 -1.11
C ILE A 318 -2.83 -5.71 -1.11
N TRP A 319 -1.83 -4.82 -1.08
CA TRP A 319 -2.06 -3.37 -1.24
C TRP A 319 -2.43 -3.00 -2.68
N VAL A 320 -3.43 -2.12 -2.82
CA VAL A 320 -3.88 -1.52 -4.09
C VAL A 320 -3.92 0.01 -4.01
N GLY A 321 -3.84 0.68 -5.15
CA GLY A 321 -3.78 2.14 -5.30
C GLY A 321 -5.14 2.83 -5.15
N LEU A 322 -5.73 2.74 -3.96
CA LEU A 322 -7.07 3.24 -3.65
C LEU A 322 -7.08 3.85 -2.24
N LYS A 323 -7.38 5.15 -2.12
CA LYS A 323 -7.38 5.91 -0.86
C LYS A 323 -8.74 6.56 -0.57
N ARG A 324 -9.07 6.70 0.71
CA ARG A 324 -10.34 7.25 1.19
C ARG A 324 -10.40 8.76 0.91
N ARG A 325 -11.48 9.22 0.26
CA ARG A 325 -11.68 10.64 -0.09
C ARG A 325 -11.74 11.51 1.16
N LYS A 326 -11.24 12.74 1.07
CA LYS A 326 -11.04 13.66 2.22
C LYS A 326 -12.32 13.90 3.04
N GLU A 327 -13.45 14.07 2.37
CA GLU A 327 -14.78 14.24 2.99
C GLU A 327 -15.31 12.96 3.67
N CYS A 328 -14.79 11.80 3.30
CA CYS A 328 -15.21 10.49 3.81
C CYS A 328 -14.27 9.93 4.90
N LEU A 329 -13.20 10.64 5.27
CA LEU A 329 -12.22 10.21 6.27
C LEU A 329 -12.84 9.95 7.65
N ASN A 330 -13.69 10.87 8.12
CA ASN A 330 -14.21 10.87 9.50
C ASN A 330 -15.65 10.34 9.63
N VAL A 331 -16.18 9.67 8.60
CA VAL A 331 -17.56 9.18 8.56
C VAL A 331 -17.63 7.72 8.08
N GLY A 332 -18.69 7.02 8.48
CA GLY A 332 -19.07 5.74 7.89
C GLY A 332 -19.93 5.96 6.64
N TRP A 333 -20.88 5.05 6.39
CA TRP A 333 -21.81 5.20 5.28
C TRP A 333 -22.71 6.44 5.44
N THR A 334 -22.76 7.25 4.40
CA THR A 334 -23.66 8.40 4.22
C THR A 334 -24.08 8.48 2.76
N ALA A 335 -25.03 9.36 2.41
CA ALA A 335 -25.42 9.59 1.02
C ALA A 335 -24.25 9.97 0.09
N ASN A 336 -23.20 10.61 0.63
CA ASN A 336 -22.02 11.04 -0.13
C ASN A 336 -20.82 10.07 0.00
N CYS A 337 -20.83 9.19 1.01
CA CYS A 337 -19.78 8.23 1.30
C CYS A 337 -20.37 6.82 1.34
N THR A 338 -20.46 6.19 0.18
CA THR A 338 -20.97 4.83 -0.04
C THR A 338 -19.82 3.87 -0.37
N ALA A 339 -20.10 2.60 -0.65
CA ALA A 339 -19.10 1.68 -1.20
C ALA A 339 -18.50 2.17 -2.53
N TYR A 340 -19.24 2.95 -3.32
CA TYR A 340 -18.80 3.46 -4.62
C TYR A 340 -18.27 4.90 -4.58
N THR A 341 -18.43 5.60 -3.45
CA THR A 341 -18.05 7.03 -3.32
C THR A 341 -17.19 7.36 -2.10
N SER A 342 -16.78 6.38 -1.29
CA SER A 342 -15.87 6.64 -0.15
C SER A 342 -14.39 6.75 -0.52
N PHE A 343 -13.99 6.24 -1.70
CA PHE A 343 -12.59 6.13 -2.13
C PHE A 343 -12.37 6.71 -3.53
N GLU A 344 -11.11 6.99 -3.87
CA GLU A 344 -10.62 7.43 -5.18
C GLU A 344 -9.30 6.75 -5.56
N TRP A 345 -9.13 6.44 -6.86
CA TRP A 345 -7.93 5.80 -7.39
C TRP A 345 -6.72 6.74 -7.35
N THR A 346 -5.59 6.26 -6.82
CA THR A 346 -4.37 7.07 -6.66
C THR A 346 -3.45 7.05 -7.87
N ASP A 347 -3.70 6.18 -8.85
CA ASP A 347 -2.78 5.93 -9.97
C ASP A 347 -2.96 6.87 -11.18
N ASN A 348 -3.97 7.74 -11.15
CA ASN A 348 -4.36 8.64 -12.25
C ASN A 348 -4.58 7.92 -13.58
N SER A 349 -5.03 6.66 -13.53
CA SER A 349 -5.16 5.75 -14.67
C SER A 349 -6.43 4.90 -14.61
N ALA A 350 -6.77 4.34 -13.45
CA ALA A 350 -8.06 3.70 -13.22
C ALA A 350 -9.17 4.76 -13.07
N THR A 351 -10.33 4.50 -13.66
CA THR A 351 -11.47 5.43 -13.72
C THR A 351 -12.78 4.72 -13.45
N GLY A 352 -13.80 5.44 -12.95
CA GLY A 352 -15.06 4.81 -12.55
C GLY A 352 -14.88 3.82 -11.39
N THR A 353 -15.84 2.90 -11.25
CA THR A 353 -15.94 2.00 -10.08
C THR A 353 -16.00 0.52 -10.43
N ASP A 354 -15.82 0.13 -11.69
CA ASP A 354 -16.02 -1.24 -12.17
C ASP A 354 -15.00 -2.25 -11.57
N GLY A 355 -13.87 -1.75 -11.06
CA GLY A 355 -12.90 -2.53 -10.28
C GLY A 355 -13.18 -2.61 -8.78
N TYR A 356 -14.10 -1.81 -8.24
CA TYR A 356 -14.53 -1.91 -6.83
C TYR A 356 -15.37 -3.16 -6.65
N ASN A 357 -14.92 -4.07 -5.79
CA ASN A 357 -15.70 -5.25 -5.40
C ASN A 357 -15.41 -5.56 -3.94
N TRP A 358 -16.30 -5.14 -3.04
CA TRP A 358 -16.06 -5.08 -1.60
C TRP A 358 -16.49 -6.35 -0.86
N ALA A 359 -15.74 -6.71 0.18
CA ALA A 359 -16.13 -7.76 1.12
C ALA A 359 -17.42 -7.38 1.87
N CYS A 360 -18.05 -8.35 2.51
CA CYS A 360 -19.36 -8.14 3.15
C CYS A 360 -19.32 -7.01 4.20
N ASN A 361 -20.21 -6.01 4.03
CA ASN A 361 -20.30 -4.76 4.81
C ASN A 361 -19.16 -3.74 4.61
N GLN A 362 -18.22 -3.97 3.69
CA GLN A 362 -17.12 -3.03 3.41
C GLN A 362 -17.48 -2.00 2.33
N PRO A 363 -16.87 -0.80 2.33
CA PRO A 363 -15.90 -0.30 3.31
C PRO A 363 -16.58 0.33 4.53
N ASP A 364 -16.30 -0.17 5.74
CA ASP A 364 -17.03 0.20 6.97
C ASP A 364 -16.50 1.47 7.67
N ASN A 365 -15.25 1.85 7.38
CA ASN A 365 -14.49 2.86 8.11
C ASN A 365 -14.52 2.67 9.64
N ALA A 366 -14.36 1.46 10.15
CA ALA A 366 -14.34 1.19 11.59
C ALA A 366 -13.04 1.73 12.26
N ARG A 367 -12.72 1.22 13.46
CA ARG A 367 -11.57 1.62 14.28
C ARG A 367 -11.40 3.14 14.37
N GLU A 368 -12.38 3.83 14.96
CA GLU A 368 -12.34 5.29 15.17
C GLU A 368 -12.16 6.11 13.88
N ARG A 369 -12.62 5.57 12.74
CA ARG A 369 -12.55 6.18 11.40
C ARG A 369 -11.12 6.31 10.85
N SER A 370 -10.29 5.28 11.06
CA SER A 370 -8.88 5.24 10.64
C SER A 370 -8.61 4.43 9.36
N GLN A 371 -9.63 3.84 8.72
CA GLN A 371 -9.44 2.88 7.63
C GLN A 371 -9.39 3.58 6.27
N HIS A 372 -8.21 4.13 5.94
CA HIS A 372 -8.03 5.09 4.83
C HIS A 372 -7.40 4.49 3.55
N CYS A 373 -6.89 3.27 3.61
CA CYS A 373 -6.28 2.54 2.49
C CYS A 373 -7.04 1.22 2.23
N VAL A 374 -6.81 0.57 1.08
CA VAL A 374 -7.56 -0.64 0.69
C VAL A 374 -6.62 -1.83 0.43
N THR A 375 -7.09 -3.02 0.80
CA THR A 375 -6.47 -4.30 0.45
C THR A 375 -7.40 -5.23 -0.32
N LEU A 376 -6.85 -6.08 -1.18
CA LEU A 376 -7.53 -7.29 -1.69
C LEU A 376 -7.16 -8.50 -0.84
N THR A 377 -8.11 -9.41 -0.60
CA THR A 377 -7.86 -10.68 0.11
C THR A 377 -7.35 -11.77 -0.82
N ALA A 378 -6.25 -12.46 -0.46
CA ALA A 378 -5.62 -13.54 -1.22
C ALA A 378 -5.61 -14.87 -0.43
N SER A 379 -6.12 -15.95 -1.04
CA SER A 379 -6.29 -17.26 -0.39
C SER A 379 -6.74 -18.32 -1.39
N GLY A 380 -6.35 -19.59 -1.16
CA GLY A 380 -6.94 -20.74 -1.85
C GLY A 380 -8.34 -21.13 -1.35
N ALA A 381 -8.80 -20.57 -0.22
CA ALA A 381 -10.15 -20.75 0.32
C ALA A 381 -11.08 -19.60 -0.13
N GLY A 382 -12.40 -19.78 0.02
CA GLY A 382 -13.38 -18.76 -0.39
C GLY A 382 -13.42 -17.49 0.48
N ASN A 383 -12.89 -17.53 1.71
CA ASN A 383 -12.71 -16.35 2.56
C ASN A 383 -11.53 -16.52 3.52
N VAL A 384 -11.08 -15.41 4.11
CA VAL A 384 -10.11 -15.37 5.21
C VAL A 384 -10.67 -14.51 6.33
N MET A 385 -10.92 -15.12 7.51
CA MET A 385 -11.48 -14.43 8.69
C MET A 385 -12.79 -13.66 8.39
N GLY A 386 -13.63 -14.17 7.48
CA GLY A 386 -14.89 -13.56 7.06
C GLY A 386 -14.81 -12.61 5.86
N PHE A 387 -13.61 -12.28 5.37
CA PHE A 387 -13.41 -11.44 4.18
C PHE A 387 -13.27 -12.34 2.95
N GLN A 388 -14.15 -12.20 1.95
CA GLN A 388 -14.15 -13.07 0.79
C GLN A 388 -12.91 -12.87 -0.09
N THR A 389 -12.42 -13.96 -0.66
CA THR A 389 -11.22 -13.95 -1.51
C THR A 389 -11.45 -13.16 -2.79
N GLY A 390 -10.45 -12.38 -3.20
CA GLY A 390 -10.54 -11.48 -4.34
C GLY A 390 -11.36 -10.20 -4.11
N LEU A 391 -11.94 -10.02 -2.91
CA LEU A 391 -12.71 -8.83 -2.55
C LEU A 391 -11.90 -7.86 -1.69
N MET A 392 -12.34 -6.59 -1.72
CA MET A 392 -11.71 -5.44 -1.08
C MET A 392 -12.12 -5.26 0.39
N ASP A 393 -11.19 -4.77 1.20
CA ASP A 393 -11.36 -4.39 2.59
C ASP A 393 -10.59 -3.10 2.88
N ASP A 394 -11.22 -2.12 3.54
CA ASP A 394 -10.53 -0.89 3.95
C ASP A 394 -9.86 -1.03 5.32
N VAL A 395 -8.61 -0.59 5.40
CA VAL A 395 -7.74 -0.74 6.57
C VAL A 395 -6.93 0.52 6.82
N GLY A 396 -6.38 0.65 8.02
CA GLY A 396 -5.38 1.68 8.30
C GLY A 396 -4.17 1.49 7.38
N CYS A 397 -3.63 2.57 6.82
CA CYS A 397 -2.49 2.52 5.90
C CYS A 397 -1.20 1.98 6.57
N ASP A 398 -1.16 2.02 7.90
CA ASP A 398 -0.13 1.52 8.81
C ASP A 398 -0.57 0.27 9.59
N PHE A 399 -1.69 -0.37 9.23
CA PHE A 399 -2.32 -1.43 10.03
C PHE A 399 -1.46 -2.70 10.13
N ASP A 400 -0.91 -2.93 11.33
CA ASP A 400 -0.09 -4.09 11.65
C ASP A 400 -0.95 -5.33 11.97
N TYR A 401 -1.18 -6.17 10.96
CA TYR A 401 -1.91 -7.43 11.08
C TYR A 401 -1.28 -8.42 12.08
N ILE A 402 0.03 -8.35 12.35
CA ILE A 402 0.72 -9.28 13.25
C ILE A 402 0.47 -8.88 14.71
N LYS A 403 0.72 -7.61 15.07
CA LYS A 403 0.41 -7.06 16.41
C LYS A 403 -1.08 -7.16 16.74
N GLN A 404 -1.95 -7.07 15.73
CA GLN A 404 -3.40 -7.15 15.88
C GLN A 404 -3.97 -8.58 15.83
N ASN A 405 -3.10 -9.60 15.92
CA ASN A 405 -3.46 -11.03 15.91
C ASN A 405 -4.34 -11.46 14.72
N ARG A 406 -4.07 -10.90 13.54
CA ARG A 406 -4.73 -11.18 12.25
C ARG A 406 -3.75 -11.75 11.22
N LYS A 407 -2.78 -12.57 11.65
CA LYS A 407 -1.74 -13.17 10.77
C LYS A 407 -2.27 -13.77 9.45
N PRO A 408 -3.43 -14.45 9.36
CA PRO A 408 -3.95 -14.96 8.09
C PRO A 408 -4.29 -13.88 7.05
N ARG A 409 -4.48 -12.62 7.46
CA ARG A 409 -4.71 -11.48 6.55
C ARG A 409 -3.53 -10.52 6.45
N ASP A 410 -2.37 -10.89 7.00
CA ASP A 410 -1.13 -10.14 6.86
C ASP A 410 -0.76 -9.84 5.39
N ILE A 411 -0.14 -8.69 5.15
CA ILE A 411 0.24 -8.26 3.80
C ILE A 411 1.29 -9.23 3.26
N LYS A 412 1.11 -9.71 2.03
CA LYS A 412 2.09 -10.56 1.32
C LYS A 412 2.62 -9.91 0.04
N ALA A 413 1.87 -8.96 -0.51
CA ALA A 413 2.14 -8.39 -1.81
C ALA A 413 1.56 -6.97 -1.95
N PHE A 414 1.97 -6.31 -3.02
CA PHE A 414 1.41 -5.05 -3.49
C PHE A 414 1.47 -5.02 -5.02
N VAL A 415 0.52 -4.34 -5.67
CA VAL A 415 0.52 -4.18 -7.13
C VAL A 415 0.98 -2.79 -7.52
N CYS A 416 2.03 -2.72 -8.34
CA CYS A 416 2.49 -1.48 -8.96
C CYS A 416 1.93 -1.36 -10.39
N GLY A 417 1.69 -0.12 -10.83
CA GLY A 417 1.19 0.21 -12.15
C GLY A 417 1.93 1.41 -12.75
N LYS A 418 2.17 1.37 -14.06
CA LYS A 418 2.70 2.51 -14.84
C LYS A 418 2.16 2.49 -16.27
N LYS A 419 2.24 3.64 -16.96
CA LYS A 419 1.93 3.69 -18.39
C LYS A 419 2.91 2.83 -19.19
N ALA A 420 2.45 2.29 -20.30
CA ALA A 420 3.31 1.62 -21.26
C ALA A 420 4.36 2.59 -21.85
N LYS A 421 5.46 2.04 -22.37
CA LYS A 421 6.47 2.83 -23.07
C LYS A 421 6.04 2.99 -24.54
N HIS A 422 6.21 4.20 -25.07
CA HIS A 422 6.02 4.53 -26.48
C HIS A 422 7.36 4.95 -27.09
#